data_AF-A0AAE7BDU5-F1
#
_entry.id   AF-A0AAE7BDU5-F1
#
_cell.length_a   1.000
_cell.length_b   1.000
_cell.length_c   1.000
_cell.angle_alpha   90.00
_cell.angle_beta   90.00
_cell.angle_gamma   90.00
#
_symmetry.space_group_name_H-M   'P 1'
#
loop_
_entity.id
_entity.type
_entity.pdbx_description
1 polymer ?
#
loop_
_entity_poly.entity_id
_entity_poly.type
_entity_poly.pdbx_seq_one_letter_code
_entity_poly.pdbx_strand_id
1 'polypeptide(L)'
;MIEIVICGWILTVIFFLVGFIVFYLEYEERYNEKCNLAEELEEVLFLVTDILHDEYKRSLFTQDELSYILTNARLFTRYGRVSIGALQDNPTFIKRDKAFIEYLKNDVWIKIYGRAFDTFQDIKDNL
;
A
#
# COMPACT_ATOMS: atom_id res chain seq x y z
N MET A 1 23.19 -12.71 7.24
CA MET A 1 22.24 -12.68 8.38
C MET A 1 21.03 -11.77 8.13
N ILE A 2 21.21 -10.60 7.51
CA ILE A 2 20.12 -9.65 7.17
C ILE A 2 19.17 -10.22 6.10
N GLU A 3 19.67 -10.96 5.11
CA GLU A 3 18.86 -11.53 4.01
C GLU A 3 17.79 -12.52 4.47
N ILE A 4 18.05 -13.33 5.51
CA ILE A 4 17.09 -14.32 6.01
C ILE A 4 15.89 -13.61 6.68
N VAL A 5 16.15 -12.49 7.37
CA VAL A 5 15.11 -11.69 8.00
C VAL A 5 14.25 -11.04 6.91
N ILE A 6 14.87 -10.42 5.90
CA ILE A 6 14.16 -9.77 4.79
C ILE A 6 13.30 -10.79 4.02
N CYS A 7 13.84 -11.97 3.68
CA CYS A 7 13.08 -13.03 3.03
C CYS A 7 11.89 -13.52 3.87
N GLY A 8 12.03 -13.60 5.20
CA GLY A 8 10.94 -13.94 6.11
C GLY A 8 9.82 -12.90 6.11
N TRP A 9 10.15 -11.61 6.11
CA TRP A 9 9.18 -10.53 6.01
C TRP A 9 8.47 -10.52 4.65
N ILE A 10 9.21 -10.71 3.56
CA ILE A 10 8.65 -10.79 2.20
C ILE A 10 7.64 -11.94 2.10
N LEU A 11 8.01 -13.14 2.55
CA LEU A 11 7.11 -14.31 2.53
C LEU A 11 5.83 -14.08 3.36
N THR A 12 5.96 -13.47 4.54
CA THR A 12 4.81 -13.21 5.42
C THR A 12 3.86 -12.17 4.80
N VAL A 13 4.42 -11.14 4.16
CA VAL A 13 3.66 -10.11 3.46
C VAL A 13 2.94 -10.72 2.25
N ILE A 14 3.64 -11.50 1.42
CA ILE A 14 3.03 -12.15 0.24
C ILE A 14 1.87 -13.06 0.64
N PHE A 15 2.03 -13.92 1.65
CA PHE A 15 0.93 -14.78 2.12
C PHE A 15 -0.28 -13.97 2.62
N PHE A 16 -0.05 -12.84 3.27
CA PHE A 16 -1.12 -11.94 3.71
C PHE A 16 -1.82 -11.22 2.55
N LEU A 17 -1.10 -10.92 1.46
CA LEU A 17 -1.61 -10.26 0.26
C LEU A 17 -2.43 -11.22 -0.61
N VAL A 18 -1.98 -12.46 -0.79
CA VAL A 18 -2.72 -13.46 -1.58
C VAL A 18 -4.04 -13.82 -0.89
N GLY A 19 -4.02 -14.04 0.43
CA GLY A 19 -5.26 -14.27 1.19
C GLY A 19 -6.19 -13.06 1.20
N PHE A 20 -5.65 -11.86 1.00
CA PHE A 20 -6.42 -10.62 0.89
C PHE A 20 -7.14 -10.51 -0.47
N ILE A 21 -6.45 -10.79 -1.57
CA ILE A 21 -7.03 -10.71 -2.93
C ILE A 21 -8.25 -11.64 -3.06
N VAL A 22 -8.14 -12.87 -2.55
CA VAL A 22 -9.24 -13.84 -2.60
C VAL A 22 -10.45 -13.37 -1.77
N PHE A 23 -10.21 -12.88 -0.55
CA PHE A 23 -11.29 -12.36 0.30
C PHE A 23 -11.92 -11.07 -0.26
N TYR A 24 -11.11 -10.26 -0.94
CA TYR A 24 -11.50 -8.98 -1.52
C TYR A 24 -12.43 -9.16 -2.72
N LEU A 25 -12.09 -10.06 -3.64
CA LEU A 25 -12.94 -10.43 -4.78
C LEU A 25 -14.31 -10.98 -4.32
N GLU A 26 -14.35 -11.68 -3.19
CA GLU A 26 -15.59 -12.22 -2.61
C GLU A 26 -16.44 -11.16 -1.89
N TYR A 27 -15.87 -9.99 -1.57
CA TYR A 27 -16.53 -8.88 -0.87
C TYR A 27 -17.01 -7.76 -1.80
N GLU A 28 -16.46 -7.70 -3.02
CA GLU A 28 -16.70 -6.68 -4.04
C GLU A 28 -18.14 -6.73 -4.61
N GLU A 29 -18.82 -7.88 -4.59
CA GLU A 29 -20.21 -8.02 -5.05
C GLU A 29 -21.24 -7.19 -4.26
N ARG A 30 -20.87 -6.54 -3.14
CA ARG A 30 -21.87 -6.02 -2.18
C ARG A 30 -22.02 -4.50 -1.98
N TYR A 31 -21.09 -3.58 -2.32
CA TYR A 31 -21.28 -2.15 -1.94
C TYR A 31 -20.49 -1.10 -2.75
N ASN A 32 -21.19 -0.04 -3.20
CA ASN A 32 -20.71 1.01 -4.12
C ASN A 32 -20.00 2.23 -3.48
N GLU A 33 -19.92 2.33 -2.14
CA GLU A 33 -19.18 3.40 -1.44
C GLU A 33 -17.75 2.97 -1.04
N LYS A 34 -17.41 1.69 -1.30
CA LYS A 34 -16.11 1.07 -1.04
C LYS A 34 -15.08 1.32 -2.14
N CYS A 35 -15.47 1.92 -3.27
CA CYS A 35 -14.61 2.08 -4.46
C CYS A 35 -13.36 2.93 -4.19
N ASN A 36 -13.47 4.05 -3.47
CA ASN A 36 -12.28 4.88 -3.20
C ASN A 36 -11.27 4.20 -2.27
N LEU A 37 -11.75 3.47 -1.25
CA LEU A 37 -10.86 2.76 -0.32
C LEU A 37 -10.20 1.55 -0.99
N ALA A 38 -10.89 0.91 -1.93
CA ALA A 38 -10.37 -0.16 -2.77
C ALA A 38 -9.15 0.30 -3.58
N GLU A 39 -9.34 1.40 -4.30
CA GLU A 39 -8.33 2.00 -5.18
C GLU A 39 -7.12 2.46 -4.37
N GLU A 40 -7.32 3.21 -3.28
CA GLU A 40 -6.24 3.65 -2.39
C GLU A 40 -5.45 2.47 -1.80
N LEU A 41 -6.12 1.38 -1.49
CA LEU A 41 -5.46 0.18 -0.99
C LEU A 41 -4.67 -0.54 -2.07
N GLU A 42 -5.22 -0.68 -3.27
CA GLU A 42 -4.52 -1.29 -4.38
C GLU A 42 -3.27 -0.46 -4.79
N GLU A 43 -3.36 0.87 -4.73
CA GLU A 43 -2.22 1.79 -4.91
C GLU A 43 -1.10 1.54 -3.88
N VAL A 44 -1.46 1.46 -2.58
CA VAL A 44 -0.51 1.17 -1.49
C VAL A 44 0.13 -0.20 -1.70
N LEU A 45 -0.68 -1.21 -2.05
CA LEU A 45 -0.20 -2.57 -2.24
C LEU A 45 0.74 -2.68 -3.44
N PHE A 46 0.39 -2.05 -4.56
CA PHE A 46 1.21 -2.01 -5.75
C PHE A 46 2.58 -1.40 -5.45
N LEU A 47 2.63 -0.18 -4.91
CA LEU A 47 3.89 0.51 -4.64
C LEU A 47 4.78 -0.24 -3.65
N VAL A 48 4.21 -0.76 -2.56
CA VAL A 48 4.97 -1.53 -1.57
C VAL A 48 5.53 -2.79 -2.20
N THR A 49 4.72 -3.51 -2.97
CA THR A 49 5.16 -4.74 -3.65
C THR A 49 6.25 -4.43 -4.65
N ASP A 50 6.05 -3.42 -5.47
CA ASP A 50 6.98 -3.02 -6.53
C ASP A 50 8.34 -2.56 -5.96
N ILE A 51 8.35 -1.76 -4.90
CA ILE A 51 9.57 -1.46 -4.13
C ILE A 51 10.19 -2.76 -3.63
N LEU A 52 9.44 -3.64 -2.96
CA LEU A 52 10.00 -4.85 -2.36
C LEU A 52 10.53 -5.87 -3.37
N HIS A 53 10.05 -5.86 -4.61
CA HIS A 53 10.45 -6.80 -5.64
C HIS A 53 11.57 -6.28 -6.55
N ASP A 54 11.72 -4.96 -6.72
CA ASP A 54 12.74 -4.36 -7.58
C ASP A 54 13.91 -3.75 -6.78
N GLU A 55 15.12 -4.29 -6.96
CA GLU A 55 16.32 -3.83 -6.24
C GLU A 55 16.72 -2.39 -6.58
N TYR A 56 16.57 -2.00 -7.84
CA TYR A 56 16.82 -0.65 -8.27
C TYR A 56 15.84 0.30 -7.57
N LYS A 57 14.55 -0.02 -7.55
CA LYS A 57 13.54 0.81 -6.86
C LYS A 57 13.80 0.90 -5.36
N ARG A 58 14.20 -0.19 -4.68
CA ARG A 58 14.62 -0.13 -3.26
C ARG A 58 15.79 0.80 -3.03
N SER A 59 16.77 0.78 -3.92
CA SER A 59 18.00 1.57 -3.78
C SER A 59 17.75 3.08 -3.82
N LEU A 60 16.59 3.51 -4.34
CA LEU A 60 16.17 4.92 -4.35
C LEU A 60 15.78 5.43 -2.96
N PHE A 61 15.57 4.56 -1.99
CA PHE A 61 15.11 4.93 -0.65
C PHE A 61 16.17 4.63 0.41
N THR A 62 16.28 5.53 1.37
CA THR A 62 17.01 5.28 2.61
C THR A 62 16.30 4.22 3.45
N GLN A 63 17.03 3.62 4.40
CA GLN A 63 16.45 2.64 5.32
C GLN A 63 15.31 3.23 6.16
N ASP A 64 15.40 4.51 6.53
CA ASP A 64 14.37 5.21 7.30
C ASP A 64 13.10 5.45 6.47
N GLU A 65 13.26 5.83 5.19
CA GLU A 65 12.12 5.96 4.26
C GLU A 65 11.42 4.62 4.04
N LEU A 66 12.17 3.54 3.82
CA LEU A 66 11.60 2.19 3.66
C LEU A 66 10.88 1.74 4.93
N SER A 67 11.47 1.98 6.11
CA SER A 67 10.86 1.68 7.41
C SER A 67 9.55 2.44 7.60
N TYR A 68 9.52 3.72 7.21
CA TYR A 68 8.33 4.57 7.25
C TYR A 68 7.23 4.06 6.31
N ILE A 69 7.57 3.75 5.05
CA ILE A 69 6.64 3.24 4.04
C ILE A 69 6.01 1.92 4.52
N LEU A 70 6.83 0.96 4.93
CA LEU A 70 6.36 -0.35 5.37
C LEU A 70 5.52 -0.28 6.64
N THR A 71 5.89 0.59 7.59
CA THR A 71 5.14 0.78 8.83
C THR A 71 3.76 1.38 8.54
N ASN A 72 3.69 2.44 7.73
CA ASN A 72 2.43 3.07 7.42
C ASN A 72 1.55 2.22 6.51
N ALA A 73 2.12 1.48 5.54
CA ALA A 73 1.38 0.51 4.74
C ALA A 73 0.76 -0.61 5.60
N ARG A 74 1.51 -1.09 6.60
CA ARG A 74 0.99 -2.05 7.59
C ARG A 74 -0.15 -1.47 8.42
N LEU A 75 -0.05 -0.21 8.83
CA LEU A 75 -1.12 0.46 9.58
C LEU A 75 -2.35 0.68 8.70
N PHE A 76 -2.17 1.14 7.48
CA PHE A 76 -3.22 1.34 6.49
C PHE A 76 -3.99 0.04 6.21
N THR A 77 -3.27 -1.05 5.90
CA THR A 77 -3.87 -2.38 5.64
C THR A 77 -4.53 -3.00 6.89
N ARG A 78 -3.96 -2.83 8.08
CA ARG A 78 -4.52 -3.38 9.33
C ARG A 78 -5.78 -2.65 9.76
N TYR A 79 -5.76 -1.32 9.69
CA TYR A 79 -6.88 -0.50 10.15
C TYR A 79 -7.94 -0.33 9.07
N GLY A 80 -7.59 -0.28 7.78
CA GLY A 80 -8.58 -0.38 6.68
C GLY A 80 -9.45 -1.65 6.75
N ARG A 81 -8.98 -2.71 7.42
CA ARG A 81 -9.74 -3.95 7.70
C ARG A 81 -10.65 -3.88 8.93
N VAL A 82 -10.38 -3.00 9.90
CA VAL A 82 -11.26 -2.83 11.06
C VAL A 82 -12.45 -2.01 10.59
N SER A 83 -13.52 -2.70 10.19
CA SER A 83 -14.87 -2.18 9.89
C SER A 83 -14.91 -0.67 9.72
N ILE A 84 -15.04 -0.18 8.50
CA ILE A 84 -15.15 1.25 8.15
C ILE A 84 -15.99 2.06 9.17
N GLY A 85 -17.06 1.49 9.74
CA GLY A 85 -17.86 2.13 10.79
C GLY A 85 -17.20 2.33 12.18
N ALA A 86 -16.06 1.70 12.47
CA ALA A 86 -15.31 1.85 13.73
C ALA A 86 -14.13 2.85 13.60
N LEU A 87 -13.76 3.23 12.37
CA LEU A 87 -12.66 4.16 12.07
C LEU A 87 -13.12 5.45 11.39
N GLN A 88 -14.30 5.47 10.76
CA GLN A 88 -14.92 6.70 10.27
C GLN A 88 -15.07 7.76 11.38
N ASP A 89 -15.16 7.34 12.64
CA ASP A 89 -15.34 8.22 13.79
C ASP A 89 -14.03 8.66 14.47
N ASN A 90 -12.85 8.33 13.93
CA ASN A 90 -11.57 8.78 14.50
C ASN A 90 -10.79 9.71 13.54
N PRO A 91 -10.93 11.04 13.69
CA PRO A 91 -10.34 12.05 12.79
C PRO A 91 -8.82 11.96 12.64
N THR A 92 -8.12 11.45 13.66
CA THR A 92 -6.66 11.33 13.64
C THR A 92 -6.19 10.26 12.67
N PHE A 93 -6.91 9.13 12.56
CA PHE A 93 -6.56 8.07 11.62
C PHE A 93 -6.83 8.50 10.18
N ILE A 94 -7.97 9.14 9.93
CA ILE A 94 -8.33 9.68 8.60
C ILE A 94 -7.26 10.67 8.11
N LYS A 95 -6.81 11.58 8.98
CA LYS A 95 -5.78 12.56 8.61
C LYS A 95 -4.44 11.90 8.29
N ARG A 96 -4.03 10.90 9.09
CA ARG A 96 -2.79 10.16 8.85
C ARG A 96 -2.84 9.40 7.52
N ASP A 97 -3.92 8.68 7.28
CA ASP A 97 -4.03 7.81 6.10
C ASP A 97 -4.06 8.63 4.80
N LYS A 98 -4.77 9.76 4.80
CA LYS A 98 -4.72 10.72 3.69
C LYS A 98 -3.32 11.27 3.45
N ALA A 99 -2.63 11.70 4.51
CA ALA A 99 -1.25 12.19 4.38
C ALA A 99 -0.30 11.11 3.88
N PHE A 100 -0.52 9.84 4.26
CA PHE A 100 0.27 8.73 3.77
C PHE A 100 0.02 8.43 2.29
N ILE A 101 -1.24 8.42 1.85
CA ILE A 101 -1.57 8.25 0.43
C ILE A 101 -1.02 9.40 -0.41
N GLU A 102 -1.13 10.65 0.06
CA GLU A 102 -0.53 11.81 -0.61
C GLU A 102 1.00 11.66 -0.73
N TYR A 103 1.67 11.22 0.33
CA TYR A 103 3.10 10.92 0.29
C TYR A 103 3.45 9.83 -0.73
N LEU A 104 2.64 8.77 -0.83
CA LEU A 104 2.84 7.72 -1.83
C LEU A 104 2.71 8.26 -3.26
N LYS A 105 1.68 9.07 -3.53
CA LYS A 105 1.40 9.63 -4.86
C LYS A 105 2.38 10.71 -5.30
N ASN A 106 2.80 11.57 -4.37
CA ASN A 106 3.60 12.74 -4.69
C ASN A 106 5.11 12.50 -4.56
N ASP A 107 5.53 11.73 -3.56
CA ASP A 107 6.96 11.55 -3.30
C ASP A 107 7.44 10.20 -3.82
N VAL A 108 6.82 9.11 -3.35
CA VAL A 108 7.28 7.75 -3.65
C VAL A 108 7.12 7.42 -5.13
N TRP A 109 5.96 7.73 -5.70
CA TRP A 109 5.68 7.48 -7.11
C TRP A 109 6.62 8.26 -8.04
N ILE A 110 6.79 9.56 -7.80
CA ILE A 110 7.70 10.40 -8.59
C ILE A 110 9.13 9.89 -8.47
N LYS A 111 9.56 9.45 -7.28
CA LYS A 111 10.91 8.93 -7.07
C LYS A 111 11.18 7.68 -7.92
N ILE A 112 10.20 6.78 -8.01
CA ILE A 112 10.32 5.51 -8.75
C ILE A 112 10.15 5.71 -10.26
N TYR A 113 9.13 6.47 -10.66
CA TYR A 113 8.66 6.54 -12.06
C TYR A 113 9.03 7.83 -12.77
N GLY A 114 9.56 8.83 -12.06
CA GLY A 114 9.99 10.12 -12.62
C GLY A 114 8.83 11.01 -13.13
N ARG A 115 7.58 10.66 -12.83
CA ARG A 115 6.37 11.39 -13.28
C ARG A 115 5.33 11.45 -12.16
N ALA A 116 4.43 12.43 -12.22
CA ALA A 116 3.31 12.50 -11.29
C ALA A 116 2.35 11.31 -11.47
N PHE A 117 1.72 10.88 -10.38
CA PHE A 117 0.63 9.90 -10.42
C PHE A 117 -0.63 10.60 -10.92
N ASP A 118 -1.22 10.13 -12.02
CA ASP A 118 -2.40 10.76 -12.60
C ASP A 118 -3.64 9.91 -12.33
N THR A 119 -3.59 8.61 -12.66
CA THR A 119 -4.75 7.72 -12.48
C THR A 119 -4.36 6.29 -12.13
N PHE A 120 -5.34 5.51 -11.66
CA PHE A 120 -5.21 4.08 -11.47
C PHE A 120 -4.76 3.32 -12.74
N GLN A 121 -4.99 3.88 -13.92
CA GLN A 121 -4.49 3.33 -15.17
C GLN A 121 -2.96 3.31 -15.22
N ASP A 122 -2.28 4.25 -14.56
CA ASP A 122 -0.83 4.25 -14.43
C ASP A 122 -0.33 2.98 -13.74
N ILE A 123 -1.07 2.42 -12.78
CA ILE A 123 -0.70 1.14 -12.15
C ILE A 123 -0.81 0.01 -13.16
N LYS A 124 -1.93 -0.05 -13.90
CA LYS A 124 -2.17 -1.09 -14.92
C LYS A 124 -1.12 -1.08 -16.03
N ASP A 125 -0.64 0.09 -16.41
CA ASP A 125 0.37 0.25 -17.45
C ASP A 125 1.78 -0.14 -16.97
N ASN A 126 1.99 -0.30 -15.65
CA ASN A 126 3.27 -0.67 -15.03
C ASN A 126 3.26 -2.07 -14.36
N LEU A 127 2.16 -2.82 -14.47
CA LEU A 127 2.06 -4.26 -14.12
C LEU A 127 2.60 -5.14 -15.25
#